data_AF-S6U5M5-F1
#
_entry.id   AF-S6U5M5-F1
#
_cell.length_a   1.000
_cell.length_b   1.000
_cell.length_c   1.000
_cell.angle_alpha   90.00
_cell.angle_beta   90.00
_cell.angle_gamma   90.00
#
_symmetry.space_group_name_H-M   'P 1'
#
loop_
_entity.id
_entity.type
_entity.pdbx_description
1 polymer ?
#
loop_
_entity_poly.entity_id
_entity_poly.type
_entity_poly.pdbx_seq_one_letter_code
_entity_poly.pdbx_strand_id
1 'polypeptide(L)'
;TAQHPGRTLAFLRQRLDALAERLPRAIREQIKARKLQLQSQMQTLNVVSPLATLGRGYSILLDERGHAIRNAAQTQPGQRLTARLGEGELQVRVEDNHLTPVTLSLLD
;
A
#
# COMPACT_ATOMS: atom_id res chain seq x y z
N THR A 1 60.65 -15.40 14.87
CA THR A 1 59.74 -15.35 16.03
C THR A 1 58.42 -15.99 15.64
N ALA A 2 58.27 -17.29 15.92
CA ALA A 2 57.06 -18.04 15.57
C ALA A 2 55.90 -17.58 16.47
N GLN A 3 54.94 -16.85 15.90
CA GLN A 3 53.70 -16.51 16.60
C GLN A 3 52.96 -17.81 16.94
N HIS A 4 52.74 -18.04 18.23
CA HIS A 4 52.14 -19.28 18.73
C HIS A 4 50.76 -19.54 18.09
N PRO A 5 50.59 -20.64 17.34
CA PRO A 5 49.34 -20.94 16.62
C PRO A 5 48.11 -21.03 17.54
N GLY A 6 48.31 -21.39 18.81
CA GLY A 6 47.24 -21.42 19.83
C GLY A 6 46.64 -20.05 20.15
N ARG A 7 47.43 -18.96 20.14
CA ARG A 7 46.88 -17.60 20.36
C ARG A 7 46.07 -17.13 19.16
N THR A 8 46.52 -17.44 17.95
CA THR A 8 45.79 -17.13 16.71
C THR A 8 44.46 -17.88 16.65
N LEU A 9 44.45 -19.16 17.03
CA LEU A 9 43.23 -19.97 17.13
C LEU A 9 42.23 -19.42 18.16
N ALA A 10 42.70 -19.04 19.36
CA ALA A 10 41.84 -18.47 20.39
C ALA A 10 41.21 -17.14 19.94
N PHE A 11 41.98 -16.27 19.28
CA PHE A 11 41.48 -15.02 18.74
C PHE A 11 40.43 -15.23 17.63
N LEU A 12 40.66 -16.17 16.71
CA LEU A 12 39.71 -16.51 15.66
C LEU A 12 38.42 -17.11 16.23
N ARG A 13 38.51 -17.95 17.29
CA ARG A 13 37.36 -18.50 18.01
C ARG A 13 36.50 -17.39 18.62
N GLN A 14 37.12 -16.47 19.37
CA GLN A 14 36.42 -15.35 19.98
C GLN A 14 35.74 -14.44 18.93
N ARG A 15 36.36 -14.28 17.77
CA ARG A 15 35.78 -13.52 16.66
C ARG A 15 34.59 -14.24 16.02
N LEU A 16 34.64 -15.57 15.90
CA LEU A 16 33.51 -16.38 15.45
C LEU A 16 32.35 -16.30 16.43
N ASP A 17 32.61 -16.41 17.73
CA ASP A 17 31.58 -16.33 18.76
C ASP A 17 30.88 -14.96 18.74
N ALA A 18 31.66 -13.87 18.65
CA ALA A 18 31.11 -12.52 18.52
C ALA A 18 30.28 -12.32 17.23
N LEU A 19 30.66 -12.95 16.12
CA LEU A 19 29.88 -12.90 14.87
C LEU A 19 28.61 -13.74 14.96
N ALA A 20 28.69 -14.91 15.60
CA ALA A 20 27.57 -15.81 15.81
C ALA A 20 26.48 -15.18 16.70
N GLU A 21 26.86 -14.37 17.69
CA GLU A 21 25.91 -13.62 18.51
C GLU A 21 25.28 -12.43 17.76
N ARG A 22 26.06 -11.75 16.91
CA ARG A 22 25.60 -10.56 16.18
C ARG A 22 24.70 -10.88 14.99
N LEU A 23 24.96 -11.98 14.29
CA LEU A 23 24.26 -12.33 13.06
C LEU A 23 22.73 -12.46 13.25
N PRO A 24 22.19 -13.17 14.27
CA PRO A 24 20.76 -13.25 14.50
C PRO A 24 20.11 -11.89 14.78
N ARG A 25 20.81 -10.99 15.46
CA ARG A 25 20.32 -9.64 15.74
C ARG A 25 20.22 -8.81 14.46
N ALA A 26 21.27 -8.82 13.63
CA ALA A 26 21.28 -8.12 12.36
C ALA A 26 20.15 -8.62 11.43
N ILE A 27 19.93 -9.94 11.37
CA ILE A 27 18.84 -10.54 10.60
C ILE A 27 17.48 -10.05 11.11
N ARG A 28 17.24 -10.08 12.43
CA ARG A 28 15.97 -9.61 13.01
C ARG A 28 15.72 -8.13 12.73
N GLU A 29 16.74 -7.28 12.88
CA GLU A 29 16.65 -5.84 12.60
C GLU A 29 16.34 -5.59 11.12
N GLN A 30 16.99 -6.32 10.20
CA GLN A 30 16.74 -6.19 8.77
C GLN A 30 15.34 -6.65 8.36
N ILE A 31 14.85 -7.76 8.94
CA ILE A 31 13.47 -8.23 8.71
C ILE A 31 12.47 -7.20 9.25
N LYS A 32 12.70 -6.65 10.45
CA LYS A 32 11.83 -5.61 11.04
C LYS A 32 11.77 -4.38 10.15
N ALA A 33 12.91 -3.90 9.66
CA ALA A 33 12.98 -2.75 8.76
C ALA A 33 12.21 -3.00 7.46
N ARG A 34 12.40 -4.18 6.83
CA ARG A 34 11.67 -4.56 5.61
C ARG A 34 10.16 -4.68 5.85
N LYS A 35 9.72 -5.20 7.00
CA LYS A 35 8.29 -5.26 7.37
C LYS A 35 7.68 -3.87 7.52
N LEU A 36 8.37 -2.94 8.19
CA LEU A 36 7.92 -1.56 8.33
C LEU A 36 7.84 -0.84 6.98
N GLN A 37 8.85 -1.03 6.12
CA GLN A 37 8.86 -0.49 4.77
C GLN A 37 7.69 -1.05 3.94
N LEU A 38 7.46 -2.36 4.00
CA LEU A 38 6.33 -3.00 3.33
C LEU A 38 4.99 -2.46 3.86
N GLN A 39 4.84 -2.32 5.19
CA GLN A 39 3.63 -1.76 5.78
C GLN A 39 3.38 -0.32 5.35
N SER A 40 4.43 0.51 5.32
CA SER A 40 4.33 1.89 4.84
C SER A 40 3.97 1.94 3.35
N GLN A 41 4.59 1.10 2.52
CA GLN A 41 4.24 0.98 1.11
C GLN A 41 2.82 0.47 0.91
N MET A 42 2.36 -0.48 1.73
CA MET A 42 0.98 -0.98 1.73
C MET A 42 -0.01 0.10 2.20
N GLN A 43 0.35 0.95 3.16
CA GLN A 43 -0.48 2.09 3.56
C GLN A 43 -0.56 3.13 2.45
N THR A 44 0.55 3.46 1.79
CA THR A 44 0.54 4.31 0.60
C THR A 44 -0.29 3.67 -0.52
N LEU A 45 -0.12 2.37 -0.75
CA LEU A 45 -0.92 1.58 -1.68
C LEU A 45 -2.39 1.56 -1.30
N ASN A 46 -2.76 1.52 -0.03
CA ASN A 46 -4.15 1.60 0.42
C ASN A 46 -4.74 2.99 0.22
N VAL A 47 -3.92 4.05 0.29
CA VAL A 47 -4.32 5.41 -0.11
C VAL A 47 -4.53 5.51 -1.63
N VAL A 48 -3.79 4.72 -2.42
CA VAL A 48 -4.00 4.61 -3.88
C VAL A 48 -4.77 3.36 -4.32
N SER A 49 -5.38 2.60 -3.39
CA SER A 49 -6.10 1.37 -3.69
C SER A 49 -7.58 1.68 -3.60
N PRO A 50 -8.27 1.76 -4.75
CA PRO A 50 -9.71 1.96 -4.82
C PRO A 50 -10.50 0.89 -4.06
N LEU A 51 -9.88 -0.27 -3.74
CA LEU A 51 -10.49 -1.38 -3.01
C LEU A 51 -10.66 -1.12 -1.50
N ALA A 52 -9.85 -0.25 -0.89
CA ALA A 52 -9.99 0.07 0.54
C ALA A 52 -11.22 0.97 0.83
N THR A 53 -11.74 1.63 -0.21
CA THR A 53 -12.97 2.43 -0.16
C THR A 53 -14.21 1.56 -0.38
N LEU A 54 -14.14 0.53 -1.25
CA LEU A 54 -15.30 -0.30 -1.59
C LEU A 54 -15.89 -1.09 -0.40
N GLY A 55 -15.06 -1.51 0.57
CA GLY A 55 -15.51 -2.26 1.76
C GLY A 55 -16.35 -1.46 2.76
N ARG A 56 -16.51 -0.14 2.56
CA ARG A 56 -17.37 0.73 3.39
C ARG A 56 -18.66 1.16 2.68
N GLY A 57 -18.99 0.53 1.55
CA GLY A 57 -20.18 0.87 0.76
C GLY A 57 -19.98 1.98 -0.26
N TYR A 58 -18.74 2.39 -0.53
CA TYR A 58 -18.43 3.30 -1.63
C TYR A 58 -18.33 2.53 -2.95
N SER A 59 -18.50 3.22 -4.09
CA SER A 59 -18.33 2.67 -5.44
C SER A 59 -17.26 3.45 -6.20
N ILE A 60 -16.63 2.81 -7.19
CA ILE A 60 -15.68 3.45 -8.11
C ILE A 60 -16.36 3.59 -9.45
N LEU A 61 -16.42 4.81 -9.98
CA LEU A 61 -16.93 5.08 -11.33
C LEU A 61 -15.80 4.98 -12.35
N LEU A 62 -16.02 4.19 -13.40
CA LEU A 62 -15.11 3.98 -14.52
C LEU A 62 -15.76 4.50 -15.81
N ASP A 63 -14.97 5.12 -16.68
CA ASP A 63 -15.40 5.45 -18.05
C ASP A 63 -15.48 4.18 -18.94
N GLU A 64 -15.94 4.34 -20.18
CA GLU A 64 -16.03 3.23 -21.15
C GLU A 64 -14.68 2.60 -21.52
N ARG A 65 -13.57 3.28 -21.20
CA ARG A 65 -12.19 2.82 -21.41
C ARG A 65 -11.59 2.18 -20.15
N GLY A 66 -12.34 2.12 -19.05
CA GLY A 66 -11.90 1.58 -17.77
C GLY A 66 -11.07 2.54 -16.89
N HIS A 67 -11.02 3.83 -17.21
CA HIS A 67 -10.35 4.83 -16.37
C HIS A 67 -11.26 5.32 -15.25
N ALA A 68 -10.70 5.47 -14.04
CA ALA A 68 -11.43 5.98 -12.90
C ALA A 68 -11.74 7.48 -13.05
N ILE A 69 -13.02 7.82 -12.86
CA ILE A 69 -13.51 9.21 -12.82
C ILE A 69 -13.27 9.76 -11.42
N ARG A 70 -12.60 10.91 -11.36
CA ARG A 70 -12.20 11.56 -10.10
C ARG A 70 -12.84 12.93 -9.89
N ASN A 71 -13.38 13.53 -10.95
CA ASN A 71 -14.06 14.82 -10.92
C ASN A 71 -15.31 14.78 -11.81
N ALA A 72 -16.42 15.36 -11.34
CA ALA A 72 -17.67 15.50 -12.11
C ALA A 72 -17.47 16.21 -13.46
N ALA A 73 -16.48 17.11 -13.58
CA ALA A 73 -16.13 17.75 -14.84
C ALA A 73 -15.60 16.78 -15.92
N GLN A 74 -15.23 15.55 -15.54
CA GLN A 74 -14.77 14.52 -16.47
C GLN A 74 -15.93 13.73 -17.09
N THR A 75 -17.16 13.97 -16.64
CA THR A 75 -18.35 13.30 -17.15
C THR A 75 -19.22 14.23 -17.96
N GLN A 76 -20.15 13.66 -18.74
CA GLN A 76 -21.18 14.41 -19.46
C GLN A 76 -22.55 13.77 -19.22
N PRO A 77 -23.64 14.57 -19.15
CA PRO A 77 -24.99 14.01 -19.13
C PRO A 77 -25.23 13.03 -20.28
N GLY A 78 -25.83 11.88 -19.97
CA GLY A 78 -26.07 10.78 -20.89
C GLY A 78 -24.90 9.79 -21.05
N GLN A 79 -23.71 10.11 -20.54
CA GLN A 79 -22.54 9.22 -20.61
C GLN A 79 -22.77 7.93 -19.82
N ARG A 80 -22.37 6.79 -20.40
CA ARG A 80 -22.39 5.49 -19.73
C ARG A 80 -21.10 5.28 -18.96
N LEU A 81 -21.25 4.85 -17.71
CA LEU A 81 -20.15 4.56 -16.81
C LEU A 81 -20.37 3.19 -16.17
N THR A 82 -19.29 2.61 -15.66
CA THR A 82 -19.37 1.39 -14.85
C THR A 82 -19.08 1.73 -13.39
N ALA A 83 -20.04 1.48 -12.51
CA ALA A 83 -19.85 1.59 -11.08
C ALA A 83 -19.42 0.22 -10.52
N ARG A 84 -18.17 0.11 -10.09
CA ARG A 84 -17.67 -1.08 -9.39
C ARG A 84 -17.96 -0.96 -7.91
N LEU A 85 -18.52 -2.01 -7.31
CA LEU A 85 -18.84 -2.08 -5.88
C LEU A 85 -17.88 -3.05 -5.17
N GLY A 86 -18.01 -3.18 -3.85
CA GLY A 86 -17.29 -4.20 -3.08
C GLY A 86 -17.54 -5.61 -3.60
N GLU A 87 -18.77 -5.89 -4.04
CA GLU A 87 -19.14 -7.09 -4.78
C GLU A 87 -19.97 -6.70 -6.01
N GLY A 88 -19.57 -7.18 -7.18
CA GLY A 88 -20.27 -6.93 -8.44
C GLY A 88 -20.01 -5.56 -9.08
N GLU A 89 -20.77 -5.29 -10.14
CA GLU A 89 -20.67 -4.09 -10.97
C GLU A 89 -22.06 -3.66 -11.47
N LEU A 90 -22.24 -2.37 -11.69
CA LEU A 90 -23.45 -1.77 -12.25
C LEU A 90 -23.09 -0.93 -13.46
N GLN A 91 -23.95 -0.99 -14.48
CA GLN A 91 -23.92 -0.03 -15.57
C GLN A 91 -24.79 1.16 -15.18
N VAL A 92 -24.21 2.36 -15.19
CA VAL A 92 -24.89 3.59 -14.79
C VAL A 92 -24.81 4.62 -15.90
N ARG A 93 -25.74 5.58 -15.89
CA ARG A 93 -25.75 6.70 -16.81
C ARG A 93 -25.75 8.00 -16.00
N VAL A 94 -24.93 8.95 -16.44
CA VAL A 94 -24.88 10.28 -15.83
C VAL A 94 -26.16 11.02 -16.18
N GLU A 95 -26.96 11.40 -15.19
CA GLU A 95 -28.13 12.24 -15.41
C GLU A 95 -27.76 13.72 -15.46
N ASP A 96 -26.95 14.17 -14.48
CA ASP A 96 -26.40 15.51 -14.42
C ASP A 96 -25.01 15.50 -13.75
N ASN A 97 -24.18 16.49 -14.06
CA ASN A 97 -22.84 16.66 -13.49
C ASN A 97 -22.70 18.05 -12.84
N HIS A 98 -23.22 18.20 -11.63
CA HIS A 98 -23.11 19.44 -10.86
C HIS A 98 -21.64 19.81 -10.58
N LEU A 99 -21.13 20.85 -11.24
CA LEU A 99 -19.74 21.31 -11.14
C LEU A 99 -19.47 22.18 -9.89
N THR A 100 -20.53 22.59 -9.19
CA THR A 100 -20.44 23.25 -7.89
C THR A 100 -20.28 22.21 -6.77
N PRO A 101 -19.32 22.37 -5.85
CA PRO A 101 -19.13 21.41 -4.77
C PRO A 101 -20.38 21.35 -3.88
N VAL A 102 -20.99 20.16 -3.80
CA VAL A 102 -22.04 19.90 -2.81
C VAL A 102 -21.35 19.77 -1.46
N THR A 103 -21.38 20.82 -0.64
CA THR A 103 -21.14 20.68 0.79
C THR A 103 -22.32 19.91 1.39
N LEU A 104 -22.23 18.58 1.33
CA LEU A 104 -23.18 17.68 1.96
C LEU A 104 -23.01 17.79 3.49
N SER A 105 -23.91 18.55 4.12
CA SER A 105 -24.18 18.47 5.55
C SER A 105 -24.77 17.08 5.84
N LEU A 106 -23.90 16.10 6.08
CA LEU A 106 -24.25 14.70 6.36
C LEU A 106 -24.44 14.45 7.86
N LEU A 107 -25.12 15.38 8.54
CA LEU A 107 -25.59 15.21 9.91
C LEU A 107 -26.96 15.90 10.02
N ASP A 108 -28.01 15.12 9.75
CA ASP A 108 -29.31 15.20 10.40
C ASP A 108 -29.83 13.76 10.53
#